data_AF-A0A851IQW8-F1
#
_entry.id   AF-A0A851IQW8-F1
#
_cell.length_a   1.000
_cell.length_b   1.000
_cell.length_c   1.000
_cell.angle_alpha   90.00
_cell.angle_beta   90.00
_cell.angle_gamma   90.00
#
_symmetry.space_group_name_H-M   'P 1'
#
loop_
_entity.id
_entity.type
_entity.pdbx_description
1 polymer ?
#
loop_
_entity_poly.entity_id
_entity_poly.type
_entity_poly.pdbx_seq_one_letter_code
_entity_poly.pdbx_strand_id
1 'polypeptide(L)'
;KLCEGILNILEKDTQTSCQVACLEALRILSRDKKVLVPVTTKRNMQILMKLAKLDAVEDPLERVSEFPVIVEALKCLCNIIFNSSVAQKLSLELNLAAMLCNLLQECKDRPLVDDIKCFDLRLLFLLSLLHTDIRAQLRQELQGVQVLTQALESSLSVRWTEEYKAAEDRDRPPLSLQETDCAIEALKALFNVTLDSWNVHSKNESHQFRYMAAILRHCLLTTGPTEEKTEELH
;
A
#
# COMPACT_ATOMS: atom_id res chain seq x y z
N LYS A 1 -10.06 -13.91 -23.86
CA LYS A 1 -10.25 -13.01 -25.02
C LYS A 1 -10.16 -11.53 -24.65
N LEU A 2 -11.12 -10.94 -23.92
CA LEU A 2 -11.07 -9.49 -23.62
C LEU A 2 -9.91 -9.10 -22.69
N CYS A 3 -9.74 -9.78 -21.55
CA CYS A 3 -8.62 -9.52 -20.62
C CYS A 3 -7.25 -9.68 -21.30
N GLU A 4 -7.09 -10.72 -22.13
CA GLU A 4 -5.86 -10.94 -22.91
C GLU A 4 -5.62 -9.82 -23.92
N GLY A 5 -6.66 -9.37 -24.62
CA GLY A 5 -6.57 -8.24 -25.55
C GLY A 5 -6.12 -6.96 -24.85
N ILE A 6 -6.67 -6.68 -23.67
CA ILE A 6 -6.27 -5.55 -22.82
C ILE A 6 -4.81 -5.67 -22.40
N LEU A 7 -4.39 -6.84 -21.88
CA LEU A 7 -3.01 -7.07 -21.45
C LEU A 7 -2.01 -6.94 -22.61
N ASN A 8 -2.37 -7.39 -23.81
CA ASN A 8 -1.54 -7.22 -25.01
C ASN A 8 -1.40 -5.75 -25.45
N ILE A 9 -2.38 -4.89 -25.12
CA ILE A 9 -2.27 -3.44 -25.33
C ILE A 9 -1.38 -2.83 -24.25
N LEU A 10 -1.60 -3.21 -22.98
CA LEU A 10 -0.84 -2.74 -21.83
C LEU A 10 0.65 -3.14 -21.85
N GLU A 11 0.99 -4.25 -22.49
CA GLU A 11 2.38 -4.66 -22.70
C GLU A 11 3.13 -3.75 -23.69
N LYS A 12 2.38 -3.05 -24.56
CA LYS A 12 2.95 -2.12 -25.54
C LYS A 12 3.05 -0.73 -24.93
N ASP A 13 4.11 -0.02 -25.33
CA ASP A 13 4.24 1.40 -24.99
C ASP A 13 3.14 2.19 -25.73
N THR A 14 2.17 2.67 -24.96
CA THR A 14 0.95 3.33 -25.44
C THR A 14 0.70 4.60 -24.63
N GLN A 15 -0.17 5.47 -25.14
CA GLN A 15 -0.49 6.72 -24.44
C GLN A 15 -1.08 6.44 -23.04
N THR A 16 -0.70 7.26 -22.06
CA THR A 16 -1.17 7.17 -20.66
C THR A 16 -2.69 7.07 -20.55
N SER A 17 -3.44 7.84 -21.34
CA SER A 17 -4.90 7.80 -21.35
C SER A 17 -5.46 6.44 -21.78
N CYS A 18 -4.82 5.79 -22.76
CA CYS A 18 -5.17 4.45 -23.20
C CYS A 18 -4.84 3.41 -22.12
N GLN A 19 -3.67 3.52 -21.48
CA GLN A 19 -3.27 2.64 -20.39
C GLN A 19 -4.26 2.72 -19.22
N VAL A 20 -4.63 3.92 -18.78
CA VAL A 20 -5.62 4.12 -17.71
C VAL A 20 -6.96 3.50 -18.08
N ALA A 21 -7.50 3.78 -19.27
CA ALA A 21 -8.78 3.21 -19.71
C ALA A 21 -8.74 1.67 -19.78
N CYS A 22 -7.62 1.11 -20.24
CA CYS A 22 -7.38 -0.33 -20.25
C CYS A 22 -7.34 -0.92 -18.83
N LEU A 23 -6.65 -0.27 -17.90
CA LEU A 23 -6.57 -0.69 -16.50
C LEU A 23 -7.92 -0.56 -15.80
N GLU A 24 -8.69 0.50 -16.02
CA GLU A 24 -10.05 0.66 -15.48
C GLU A 24 -10.98 -0.47 -15.95
N ALA A 25 -10.95 -0.79 -17.25
CA ALA A 25 -11.69 -1.91 -17.81
C ALA A 25 -11.24 -3.24 -17.17
N LEU A 26 -9.94 -3.45 -17.03
CA LEU A 26 -9.40 -4.64 -16.37
C LEU A 26 -9.81 -4.71 -14.90
N ARG A 27 -9.82 -3.59 -14.17
CA ARG A 27 -10.25 -3.49 -12.78
C ARG A 27 -11.71 -3.87 -12.62
N ILE A 28 -12.58 -3.43 -13.53
CA ILE A 28 -14.00 -3.82 -13.53
C ILE A 28 -14.13 -5.34 -13.76
N LEU A 29 -13.45 -5.86 -14.78
CA LEU A 29 -13.47 -7.29 -15.11
C LEU A 29 -12.90 -8.16 -13.99
N SER A 30 -11.89 -7.69 -13.27
CA SER A 30 -11.22 -8.42 -12.20
C SER A 30 -12.11 -8.72 -10.97
N ARG A 31 -13.31 -8.16 -10.92
CA ARG A 31 -14.32 -8.48 -9.90
C ARG A 31 -15.00 -9.83 -10.17
N ASP A 32 -15.01 -10.31 -11.41
CA ASP A 32 -15.51 -11.63 -11.76
C ASP A 32 -14.38 -12.67 -11.73
N LYS A 33 -14.43 -13.57 -10.74
CA LYS A 33 -13.43 -14.64 -10.55
C LYS A 33 -13.29 -15.54 -11.78
N LYS A 34 -14.33 -15.67 -12.61
CA LYS A 34 -14.33 -16.56 -13.79
C LYS A 34 -13.49 -16.02 -14.94
N VAL A 35 -13.24 -14.70 -15.00
CA VAL A 35 -12.51 -14.07 -16.11
C VAL A 35 -11.05 -13.75 -15.78
N LEU A 36 -10.59 -14.10 -14.58
CA LEU A 36 -9.24 -13.80 -14.10
C LEU A 36 -8.16 -14.77 -14.55
N VAL A 37 -8.51 -15.99 -14.99
CA VAL A 37 -7.53 -17.01 -15.42
C VAL A 37 -6.48 -16.48 -16.40
N PRO A 38 -6.82 -15.68 -17.43
CA PRO A 38 -5.82 -15.13 -18.34
C PRO A 38 -4.97 -14.03 -17.72
N VAL A 39 -5.42 -13.37 -16.66
CA VAL A 39 -4.69 -12.31 -15.95
C VAL A 39 -3.71 -12.88 -14.94
N THR A 40 -4.05 -14.02 -14.34
CA THR A 40 -3.30 -14.64 -13.23
C THR A 40 -2.16 -15.54 -13.73
N THR A 41 -1.49 -15.14 -14.81
CA THR A 41 -0.24 -15.76 -15.25
C THR A 41 0.94 -14.93 -14.77
N LYS A 42 2.11 -15.55 -14.57
CA LYS A 42 3.32 -14.85 -14.11
C LYS A 42 3.64 -13.64 -15.00
N ARG A 43 3.65 -13.83 -16.32
CA ARG A 43 3.89 -12.77 -17.31
C ARG A 43 2.89 -11.62 -17.17
N ASN A 44 1.60 -11.93 -17.07
CA ASN A 44 0.57 -10.90 -17.09
C ASN A 44 0.48 -10.12 -15.77
N MET A 45 0.81 -10.76 -14.65
CA MET A 45 1.02 -10.03 -13.40
C MET A 45 2.23 -9.10 -13.49
N GLN A 46 3.34 -9.54 -14.09
CA GLN A 46 4.52 -8.68 -14.26
C GLN A 46 4.24 -7.43 -15.12
N ILE A 47 3.36 -7.52 -16.13
CA ILE A 47 2.91 -6.34 -16.88
C ILE A 47 2.27 -5.31 -15.94
N LEU A 48 1.35 -5.74 -15.07
CA LEU A 48 0.67 -4.85 -14.13
C LEU A 48 1.63 -4.28 -13.08
N MET A 49 2.56 -5.10 -12.61
CA MET A 49 3.59 -4.67 -11.65
C MET A 49 4.52 -3.61 -12.26
N LYS A 50 4.89 -3.77 -13.54
CA LYS A 50 5.66 -2.77 -14.27
C LYS A 50 4.92 -1.45 -14.44
N LEU A 51 3.62 -1.50 -14.74
CA LEU A 51 2.77 -0.31 -14.81
C LEU A 51 2.61 0.37 -13.44
N ALA A 52 2.63 -0.41 -12.36
CA ALA A 52 2.68 0.08 -10.99
C ALA A 52 4.09 0.51 -10.52
N LYS A 53 5.09 0.46 -11.39
CA LYS A 53 6.50 0.81 -11.11
C LYS A 53 7.15 0.00 -9.99
N LEU A 54 6.70 -1.23 -9.81
CA LEU A 54 7.20 -2.14 -8.77
C LEU A 54 8.51 -2.81 -9.17
N ASP A 55 8.85 -2.87 -10.46
CA ASP A 55 10.10 -3.44 -10.99
C ASP A 55 11.10 -2.36 -11.48
N ALA A 56 10.90 -1.10 -11.08
CA ALA A 56 11.70 0.01 -11.55
C ALA A 56 13.16 -0.06 -11.06
N VAL A 57 14.11 0.10 -11.98
CA VAL A 57 15.55 0.22 -11.69
C VAL A 57 15.95 1.68 -11.43
N GLU A 58 15.20 2.61 -12.01
CA GLU A 58 15.33 4.06 -11.85
C GLU A 58 14.21 4.59 -10.94
N ASP A 59 14.23 5.88 -10.62
CA ASP A 59 13.22 6.52 -9.76
C ASP A 59 11.79 6.24 -10.29
N PRO A 60 10.98 5.44 -9.56
CA PRO A 60 9.64 5.05 -10.01
C PRO A 60 8.67 6.23 -10.11
N LEU A 61 8.97 7.36 -9.45
CA LEU A 61 8.10 8.51 -9.29
C LEU A 61 8.65 9.77 -9.98
N GLU A 62 9.58 9.62 -10.93
CA GLU A 62 10.15 10.73 -11.70
C GLU A 62 9.08 11.48 -12.52
N ARG A 63 8.15 10.73 -13.13
CA ARG A 63 7.19 11.27 -14.11
C ARG A 63 5.77 11.33 -13.56
N VAL A 64 5.38 12.52 -13.11
CA VAL A 64 4.03 12.80 -12.59
C VAL A 64 2.92 12.43 -13.59
N SER A 65 3.18 12.54 -14.90
CA SER A 65 2.22 12.12 -15.94
C SER A 65 1.86 10.64 -15.88
N GLU A 66 2.68 9.80 -15.25
CA GLU A 66 2.47 8.36 -15.13
C GLU A 66 1.71 7.97 -13.86
N PHE A 67 1.53 8.89 -12.89
CA PHE A 67 0.87 8.60 -11.61
C PHE A 67 -0.54 8.00 -11.77
N PRO A 68 -1.41 8.47 -12.70
CA PRO A 68 -2.71 7.84 -12.91
C PRO A 68 -2.61 6.36 -13.32
N VAL A 69 -1.58 5.99 -14.08
CA VAL A 69 -1.34 4.59 -14.50
C VAL A 69 -0.88 3.76 -13.32
N ILE A 70 0.04 4.28 -12.49
CA ILE A 70 0.52 3.60 -11.29
C ILE A 70 -0.64 3.31 -10.34
N VAL A 71 -1.44 4.33 -10.04
CA VAL A 71 -2.60 4.24 -9.15
C VAL A 71 -3.60 3.21 -9.68
N GLU A 72 -3.94 3.24 -10.97
CA GLU A 72 -4.91 2.30 -11.54
C GLU A 72 -4.37 0.87 -11.63
N ALA A 73 -3.07 0.70 -11.84
CA ALA A 73 -2.40 -0.60 -11.81
C ALA A 73 -2.40 -1.20 -10.38
N LEU A 74 -2.11 -0.41 -9.35
CA LEU A 74 -2.22 -0.84 -7.94
C LEU A 74 -3.65 -1.25 -7.59
N LYS A 75 -4.66 -0.47 -8.00
CA LYS A 75 -6.07 -0.85 -7.82
C LYS A 75 -6.43 -2.16 -8.53
N CYS A 76 -5.92 -2.38 -9.74
CA CYS A 76 -6.10 -3.65 -10.45
C CYS A 76 -5.50 -4.81 -9.66
N LEU A 77 -4.25 -4.67 -9.20
CA LEU A 77 -3.55 -5.68 -8.42
C LEU A 77 -4.32 -6.03 -7.14
N CYS A 78 -4.82 -5.04 -6.40
CA CYS A 78 -5.70 -5.24 -5.25
C CYS A 78 -6.90 -6.14 -5.58
N ASN A 79 -7.65 -5.83 -6.64
CA ASN A 79 -8.81 -6.62 -7.01
C ASN A 79 -8.45 -8.04 -7.48
N ILE A 80 -7.39 -8.17 -8.29
CA ILE A 80 -6.95 -9.46 -8.84
C ILE A 80 -6.49 -10.39 -7.71
N ILE A 81 -5.67 -9.88 -6.79
CA ILE A 81 -5.13 -10.65 -5.66
C ILE A 81 -6.24 -10.99 -4.67
N PHE A 82 -7.17 -10.08 -4.41
CA PHE A 82 -8.33 -10.37 -3.55
C PHE A 82 -9.18 -11.51 -4.13
N ASN A 83 -9.37 -11.54 -5.45
CA ASN A 83 -10.28 -12.47 -6.10
C ASN A 83 -9.65 -13.78 -6.61
N SER A 84 -8.33 -13.90 -6.65
CA SER A 84 -7.64 -15.09 -7.19
C SER A 84 -6.57 -15.66 -6.27
N SER A 85 -6.77 -16.91 -5.86
CA SER A 85 -5.77 -17.69 -5.11
C SER A 85 -4.51 -18.00 -5.92
N VAL A 86 -4.60 -17.96 -7.25
CA VAL A 86 -3.41 -18.09 -8.12
C VAL A 86 -2.58 -16.81 -8.07
N ALA A 87 -3.21 -15.64 -8.15
CA ALA A 87 -2.50 -14.36 -8.01
C ALA A 87 -1.89 -14.16 -6.63
N GLN A 88 -2.57 -14.62 -5.59
CA GLN A 88 -2.05 -14.69 -4.22
C GLN A 88 -0.71 -15.43 -4.14
N LYS A 89 -0.65 -16.67 -4.67
CA LYS A 89 0.59 -17.45 -4.73
C LYS A 89 1.68 -16.77 -5.56
N LEU A 90 1.32 -16.25 -6.74
CA LEU A 90 2.26 -15.53 -7.60
C LEU A 90 2.82 -14.28 -6.93
N SER A 91 2.06 -13.60 -6.07
CA SER A 91 2.53 -12.42 -5.34
C SER A 91 3.70 -12.75 -4.41
N LEU A 92 3.69 -13.93 -3.79
CA LEU A 92 4.81 -14.43 -3.00
C LEU A 92 6.00 -14.79 -3.90
N GLU A 93 5.77 -15.56 -4.97
CA GLU A 93 6.82 -15.97 -5.91
C GLU A 93 7.53 -14.79 -6.59
N LEU A 94 6.82 -13.68 -6.78
CA LEU A 94 7.32 -12.48 -7.42
C LEU A 94 7.89 -11.47 -6.41
N ASN A 95 7.95 -11.78 -5.11
CA ASN A 95 8.40 -10.85 -4.06
C ASN A 95 7.64 -9.51 -4.05
N LEU A 96 6.33 -9.54 -4.30
CA LEU A 96 5.51 -8.33 -4.44
C LEU A 96 5.58 -7.42 -3.19
N ALA A 97 5.61 -8.02 -1.99
CA ALA A 97 5.70 -7.28 -0.74
C ALA A 97 7.00 -6.44 -0.63
N ALA A 98 8.13 -6.97 -1.10
CA ALA A 98 9.40 -6.25 -1.08
C ALA A 98 9.37 -5.02 -2.00
N MET A 99 8.81 -5.19 -3.21
CA MET A 99 8.68 -4.09 -4.17
C MET A 99 7.72 -3.00 -3.70
N LEU A 100 6.64 -3.37 -3.01
CA LEU A 100 5.72 -2.42 -2.39
C LEU A 100 6.39 -1.65 -1.24
N CYS A 101 7.16 -2.32 -0.37
CA CYS A 101 7.94 -1.62 0.65
C CYS A 101 8.89 -0.58 0.03
N ASN A 102 9.54 -0.91 -1.09
CA ASN A 102 10.43 0.02 -1.79
C ASN A 102 9.65 1.22 -2.37
N LEU A 103 8.53 0.97 -3.06
CA LEU A 103 7.70 2.03 -3.62
C LEU A 103 7.15 2.96 -2.52
N LEU A 104 6.73 2.40 -1.39
CA LEU A 104 6.27 3.16 -0.23
C LEU A 104 7.37 4.03 0.39
N GLN A 105 8.61 3.55 0.41
CA GLN A 105 9.77 4.34 0.82
C GLN A 105 10.06 5.48 -0.17
N GLU A 106 9.94 5.23 -1.47
CA GLU A 106 10.10 6.27 -2.51
C GLU A 106 9.03 7.35 -2.42
N CYS A 107 7.82 7.03 -1.91
CA CYS A 107 6.77 8.02 -1.68
C CYS A 107 7.08 8.99 -0.53
N LYS A 108 8.08 8.71 0.31
CA LYS A 108 8.39 9.51 1.49
C LYS A 108 8.74 10.95 1.11
N ASP A 109 8.11 11.91 1.78
CA ASP A 109 8.33 13.35 1.62
C ASP A 109 8.07 13.91 0.20
N ARG A 110 7.48 13.11 -0.71
CA ARG A 110 7.15 13.54 -2.07
C ARG A 110 5.73 14.13 -2.13
N PRO A 111 5.53 15.29 -2.77
CA PRO A 111 4.19 15.81 -2.98
C PRO A 111 3.44 15.00 -4.05
N LEU A 112 2.10 15.00 -4.00
CA LEU A 112 1.21 14.44 -5.04
C LEU A 112 1.21 12.91 -5.19
N VAL A 113 1.84 12.17 -4.27
CA VAL A 113 1.91 10.69 -4.33
C VAL A 113 0.91 10.01 -3.38
N ASP A 114 -0.01 10.77 -2.79
CA ASP A 114 -0.91 10.25 -1.74
C ASP A 114 -1.79 9.10 -2.24
N ASP A 115 -2.28 9.16 -3.48
CA ASP A 115 -3.05 8.05 -4.07
C ASP A 115 -2.19 6.79 -4.23
N ILE A 116 -0.94 6.94 -4.68
CA ILE A 116 0.01 5.83 -4.85
C ILE A 116 0.26 5.19 -3.48
N LYS A 117 0.60 6.01 -2.48
CA LYS A 117 0.82 5.60 -1.09
C LYS A 117 -0.38 4.85 -0.52
N CYS A 118 -1.61 5.36 -0.69
CA CYS A 118 -2.80 4.69 -0.14
C CYS A 118 -3.05 3.33 -0.79
N PHE A 119 -2.92 3.20 -2.12
CA PHE A 119 -3.15 1.92 -2.79
C PHE A 119 -2.00 0.92 -2.61
N ASP A 120 -0.78 1.40 -2.42
CA ASP A 120 0.37 0.59 -1.98
C ASP A 120 0.10 -0.02 -0.59
N LEU A 121 -0.25 0.83 0.39
CA LEU A 121 -0.62 0.41 1.74
C LEU A 121 -1.78 -0.59 1.75
N ARG A 122 -2.82 -0.34 0.95
CA ARG A 122 -3.96 -1.25 0.81
C ARG A 122 -3.55 -2.61 0.26
N LEU A 123 -2.59 -2.63 -0.68
CA LEU A 123 -2.09 -3.87 -1.24
C LEU A 123 -1.20 -4.62 -0.24
N LEU A 124 -0.36 -3.92 0.53
CA LEU A 124 0.41 -4.49 1.65
C LEU A 124 -0.52 -5.07 2.74
N PHE A 125 -1.59 -4.36 3.10
CA PHE A 125 -2.63 -4.88 3.99
C PHE A 125 -3.24 -6.17 3.43
N LEU A 126 -3.67 -6.18 2.17
CA LEU A 126 -4.27 -7.35 1.54
C LEU A 126 -3.32 -8.56 1.53
N LEU A 127 -2.06 -8.35 1.15
CA LEU A 127 -1.06 -9.41 1.11
C LEU A 127 -0.76 -9.99 2.50
N SER A 128 -0.60 -9.12 3.50
CA SER A 128 -0.36 -9.53 4.89
C SER A 128 -1.57 -10.21 5.54
N LEU A 129 -2.79 -9.86 5.11
CA LEU A 129 -4.03 -10.52 5.52
C LEU A 129 -4.08 -11.95 4.97
N LEU A 130 -3.70 -12.14 3.70
CA LEU A 130 -3.87 -13.41 2.99
C LEU A 130 -2.74 -14.43 3.22
N HIS A 131 -1.52 -13.98 3.54
CA HIS A 131 -0.35 -14.86 3.66
C HIS A 131 0.44 -14.65 4.95
N THR A 132 0.52 -15.69 5.78
CA THR A 132 1.41 -15.77 6.94
C THR A 132 2.88 -15.57 6.56
N ASP A 133 3.29 -16.12 5.41
CA ASP A 133 4.67 -16.04 4.93
C ASP A 133 5.04 -14.60 4.59
N ILE A 134 4.12 -13.83 3.98
CA ILE A 134 4.33 -12.41 3.72
C ILE A 134 4.42 -11.63 5.03
N ARG A 135 3.63 -11.97 6.06
CA ARG A 135 3.77 -11.33 7.38
C ARG A 135 5.15 -11.58 7.99
N ALA A 136 5.64 -12.81 7.91
CA ALA A 136 6.96 -13.18 8.39
C ALA A 136 8.05 -12.42 7.62
N GLN A 137 7.96 -12.39 6.28
CA GLN A 137 8.87 -11.66 5.40
C GLN A 137 8.89 -10.16 5.72
N LEU A 138 7.72 -9.52 5.83
CA LEU A 138 7.60 -8.11 6.20
C LEU A 138 8.26 -7.84 7.55
N ARG A 139 8.05 -8.71 8.54
CA ARG A 139 8.60 -8.51 9.89
C ARG A 139 10.11 -8.72 9.96
N GLN A 140 10.62 -9.80 9.35
CA GLN A 140 11.97 -10.29 9.58
C GLN A 140 12.98 -9.80 8.54
N GLU A 141 12.54 -9.58 7.30
CA GLU A 141 13.43 -9.31 6.16
C GLU A 141 13.30 -7.88 5.63
N LEU A 142 12.08 -7.33 5.61
CA LEU A 142 11.78 -6.08 4.89
C LEU A 142 11.65 -4.85 5.78
N GLN A 143 11.98 -4.96 7.08
CA GLN A 143 11.78 -3.88 8.06
C GLN A 143 10.35 -3.31 8.02
N GLY A 144 9.36 -4.15 7.71
CA GLY A 144 8.00 -3.73 7.36
C GLY A 144 7.31 -2.95 8.47
N VAL A 145 7.57 -3.28 9.74
CA VAL A 145 7.05 -2.48 10.87
C VAL A 145 7.57 -1.05 10.82
N GLN A 146 8.84 -0.82 10.44
CA GLN A 146 9.43 0.52 10.36
C GLN A 146 8.83 1.29 9.20
N VAL A 147 8.79 0.67 8.02
CA VAL A 147 8.25 1.29 6.80
C VAL A 147 6.78 1.67 6.98
N LEU A 148 5.97 0.76 7.51
CA LEU A 148 4.54 1.01 7.76
C LEU A 148 4.32 2.06 8.86
N THR A 149 5.16 2.08 9.91
CA THR A 149 5.09 3.11 10.96
C THR A 149 5.41 4.49 10.40
N GLN A 150 6.41 4.61 9.52
CA GLN A 150 6.75 5.86 8.84
C GLN A 150 5.63 6.31 7.88
N ALA A 151 4.98 5.37 7.19
CA ALA A 151 3.84 5.68 6.33
C ALA A 151 2.63 6.17 7.13
N LEU A 152 2.38 5.58 8.31
CA LEU A 152 1.35 6.06 9.25
C LEU A 152 1.67 7.46 9.76
N GLU A 153 2.92 7.70 10.16
CA GLU A 153 3.41 9.01 10.60
C GLU A 153 3.16 10.10 9.54
N SER A 154 3.52 9.81 8.29
CA SER A 154 3.30 10.71 7.16
C SER A 154 1.81 10.95 6.91
N SER A 155 0.98 9.90 6.95
CA SER A 155 -0.46 10.01 6.72
C SER A 155 -1.17 10.84 7.81
N LEU A 156 -0.66 10.80 9.04
CA LEU A 156 -1.15 11.62 10.15
C LEU A 156 -0.50 13.01 10.21
N SER A 157 0.48 13.31 9.34
CA SER A 157 1.36 14.49 9.38
C SER A 157 1.84 14.82 10.80
N VAL A 158 2.40 13.82 11.48
CA VAL A 158 2.90 13.97 12.86
C VAL A 158 4.05 14.98 12.88
N ARG A 159 4.00 15.93 13.82
CA ARG A 159 5.11 16.84 14.11
C ARG A 159 5.71 16.46 15.45
N TRP A 160 7.02 16.26 15.52
CA TRP A 160 7.69 15.87 16.77
C TRP A 160 8.24 17.07 17.52
N THR A 161 8.04 17.12 18.84
CA THR A 161 8.66 18.12 19.73
C THR A 161 9.84 17.54 20.50
N GLU A 162 9.75 16.26 20.89
CA GLU A 162 10.79 15.49 21.57
C GLU A 162 10.73 14.02 21.14
N GLU A 163 11.69 13.21 21.58
CA GLU A 163 11.66 11.76 21.38
C GLU A 163 10.35 11.16 21.93
N TYR A 164 9.56 10.54 21.06
CA TYR A 164 8.25 9.95 21.36
C TYR A 164 7.17 10.94 21.83
N LYS A 165 7.35 12.25 21.60
CA LYS A 165 6.31 13.25 21.88
C LYS A 165 5.94 14.01 20.61
N ALA A 166 4.75 13.71 20.10
CA ALA A 166 4.12 14.47 19.04
C ALA A 166 3.55 15.79 19.58
N ALA A 167 3.62 16.84 18.76
CA ALA A 167 3.02 18.13 19.03
C ALA A 167 1.49 17.97 19.13
N GLU A 168 0.92 18.37 20.27
CA GLU A 168 -0.53 18.44 20.43
C GLU A 168 -1.02 19.76 19.85
N ASP A 169 -1.82 19.68 18.78
CA ASP A 169 -2.46 20.84 18.16
C ASP A 169 -3.97 20.66 18.26
N ARG A 170 -4.56 21.20 19.33
CA ARG A 170 -5.99 21.03 19.65
C ARG A 170 -6.91 21.72 18.65
N ASP A 171 -6.39 22.70 17.92
CA ASP A 171 -7.13 23.47 16.93
C ASP A 171 -6.83 22.99 15.49
N ARG A 172 -6.14 21.85 15.36
CA ARG A 172 -5.82 21.26 14.06
C ARG A 172 -7.11 20.92 13.30
N PRO A 173 -7.19 21.22 11.99
CA PRO A 173 -8.30 20.75 11.18
C PRO A 173 -8.35 19.22 11.16
N PRO A 174 -9.54 18.63 10.99
CA PRO A 174 -9.66 17.21 10.76
C PRO A 174 -8.83 16.75 9.55
N LEU A 175 -8.40 15.49 9.57
CA LEU A 175 -7.78 14.87 8.41
C LEU A 175 -8.75 14.89 7.23
N SER A 176 -8.20 15.01 6.02
CA SER A 176 -8.96 14.71 4.82
C SER A 176 -9.39 13.25 4.79
N LEU A 177 -10.40 12.95 3.97
CA LEU A 177 -10.85 11.57 3.76
C LEU A 177 -9.72 10.66 3.29
N GLN A 178 -8.89 11.16 2.37
CA GLN A 178 -7.76 10.42 1.83
C GLN A 178 -6.70 10.13 2.89
N GLU A 179 -6.29 11.13 3.68
CA GLU A 179 -5.32 10.93 4.78
C GLU A 179 -5.83 9.91 5.80
N THR A 180 -7.13 9.97 6.12
CA THR A 180 -7.78 9.05 7.05
C THR A 180 -7.78 7.62 6.49
N ASP A 181 -8.21 7.43 5.25
CA ASP A 181 -8.24 6.11 4.61
C ASP A 181 -6.83 5.52 4.49
N CYS A 182 -5.83 6.34 4.10
CA CYS A 182 -4.42 5.96 4.09
C CYS A 182 -3.92 5.51 5.47
N ALA A 183 -4.22 6.28 6.53
CA ALA A 183 -3.82 5.96 7.90
C ALA A 183 -4.46 4.64 8.36
N ILE A 184 -5.73 4.42 8.05
CA ILE A 184 -6.45 3.17 8.34
C ILE A 184 -5.78 1.98 7.63
N GLU A 185 -5.42 2.08 6.35
CA GLU A 185 -4.74 1.00 5.63
C GLU A 185 -3.35 0.70 6.24
N ALA A 186 -2.60 1.74 6.66
CA ALA A 186 -1.34 1.56 7.38
C ALA A 186 -1.54 0.86 8.73
N LEU A 187 -2.56 1.24 9.51
CA LEU A 187 -2.91 0.60 10.79
C LEU A 187 -3.29 -0.87 10.59
N LYS A 188 -4.11 -1.18 9.58
CA LYS A 188 -4.50 -2.57 9.25
C LYS A 188 -3.28 -3.42 8.86
N ALA A 189 -2.38 -2.88 8.04
CA ALA A 189 -1.15 -3.57 7.67
C ALA A 189 -0.21 -3.75 8.88
N LEU A 190 -0.04 -2.73 9.72
CA LEU A 190 0.74 -2.82 10.96
C LEU A 190 0.19 -3.91 11.88
N PHE A 191 -1.13 -3.90 12.12
CA PHE A 191 -1.80 -4.90 12.94
C PHE A 191 -1.50 -6.33 12.45
N ASN A 192 -1.65 -6.58 11.15
CA ASN A 192 -1.30 -7.86 10.54
C ASN A 192 0.17 -8.21 10.82
N VAL A 193 1.10 -7.32 10.52
CA VAL A 193 2.54 -7.59 10.67
C VAL A 193 2.95 -7.75 12.15
N THR A 194 2.22 -7.18 13.12
CA THR A 194 2.50 -7.31 14.56
C THR A 194 1.69 -8.39 15.28
N LEU A 195 0.72 -9.04 14.62
CA LEU A 195 -0.19 -10.00 15.26
C LEU A 195 0.54 -11.16 15.95
N ASP A 196 1.64 -11.65 15.37
CA ASP A 196 2.39 -12.80 15.88
C ASP A 196 3.71 -12.41 16.60
N SER A 197 3.95 -11.12 16.88
CA SER A 197 5.24 -10.61 17.43
C SER A 197 5.33 -10.56 18.96
N TRP A 198 4.51 -11.34 19.67
CA TRP A 198 4.37 -11.26 21.13
C TRP A 198 5.64 -11.64 21.92
N ASN A 199 6.63 -12.26 21.27
CA ASN A 199 7.77 -12.90 21.94
C ASN A 199 9.16 -12.32 21.61
N VAL A 200 9.27 -11.20 20.88
CA VAL A 200 10.60 -10.67 20.52
C VAL A 200 10.93 -9.46 21.42
N HIS A 201 11.74 -9.73 22.44
CA HIS A 201 12.24 -8.75 23.40
C HIS A 201 13.69 -8.38 23.09
N SER A 202 13.94 -7.82 21.90
CA SER A 202 15.21 -7.12 21.67
C SER A 202 15.10 -5.66 22.09
N LYS A 203 16.18 -5.08 22.63
CA LYS A 203 16.23 -3.64 22.96
C LYS A 203 16.00 -2.74 21.73
N ASN A 204 16.35 -3.22 20.53
CA ASN A 204 16.19 -2.48 19.27
C ASN A 204 14.72 -2.35 18.86
N GLU A 205 13.93 -3.41 19.07
CA GLU A 205 12.47 -3.36 18.85
C GLU A 205 11.77 -2.43 19.86
N SER A 206 12.29 -2.28 21.08
CA SER A 206 11.70 -1.39 22.08
C SER A 206 11.60 0.06 21.61
N HIS A 207 12.60 0.57 20.89
CA HIS A 207 12.55 1.92 20.30
C HIS A 207 11.42 2.00 19.26
N GLN A 208 11.37 1.06 18.33
CA GLN A 208 10.38 1.03 17.25
C GLN A 208 8.94 0.96 17.78
N PHE A 209 8.68 0.13 18.78
CA PHE A 209 7.35 0.04 19.40
C PHE A 209 6.99 1.29 20.21
N ARG A 210 7.95 1.95 20.87
CA ARG A 210 7.71 3.25 21.54
C ARG A 210 7.39 4.34 20.54
N TYR A 211 8.11 4.38 19.41
CA TYR A 211 7.86 5.30 18.32
C TYR A 211 6.47 5.11 17.72
N MET A 212 6.11 3.86 17.41
CA MET A 212 4.76 3.52 16.95
C MET A 212 3.71 3.89 17.99
N ALA A 213 3.92 3.59 19.27
CA ALA A 213 2.97 3.94 20.33
C ALA A 213 2.73 5.46 20.45
N ALA A 214 3.76 6.28 20.23
CA ALA A 214 3.61 7.73 20.23
C ALA A 214 2.76 8.22 19.03
N ILE A 215 2.93 7.60 17.86
CA ILE A 215 2.09 7.87 16.67
C ILE A 215 0.64 7.42 16.92
N LEU A 216 0.43 6.26 17.52
CA LEU A 216 -0.91 5.76 17.88
C LEU A 216 -1.59 6.69 18.89
N ARG A 217 -0.86 7.22 19.88
CA ARG A 217 -1.39 8.25 20.78
C ARG A 217 -1.83 9.49 20.01
N HIS A 218 -1.03 9.95 19.05
CA HIS A 218 -1.41 11.08 18.19
C HIS A 218 -2.65 10.77 17.34
N CYS A 219 -2.77 9.55 16.84
CA CYS A 219 -3.93 9.06 16.09
C CYS A 219 -5.23 9.17 16.91
N LEU A 220 -5.20 8.73 18.17
CA LEU A 220 -6.35 8.83 19.10
C LEU A 220 -6.76 10.26 19.43
N LEU A 221 -5.85 11.22 19.28
CA LEU A 221 -6.11 12.65 19.48
C LEU A 221 -6.49 13.37 18.18
N THR A 222 -6.48 12.67 17.05
CA THR A 222 -6.79 13.22 15.73
C THR A 222 -8.23 12.87 15.35
N THR A 223 -8.91 13.81 14.69
CA THR A 223 -10.27 13.63 14.16
C THR A 223 -10.25 13.41 12.65
N GLY A 224 -11.05 12.46 12.17
CA GLY A 224 -11.33 12.29 10.75
C GLY A 224 -12.37 13.31 10.24
N PRO A 225 -12.69 13.29 8.93
CA PRO A 225 -13.61 14.25 8.32
C PRO A 225 -15.06 14.12 8.80
N THR A 226 -15.42 12.99 9.41
CA THR A 226 -16.74 12.71 10.01
C THR A 226 -16.55 11.93 11.31
N GLU A 227 -17.60 11.86 12.13
CA GLU A 227 -17.61 11.04 13.35
C GLU A 227 -17.40 9.55 13.03
N GLU A 228 -18.12 9.00 12.05
CA GLU A 228 -17.96 7.61 11.57
C GLU A 228 -16.51 7.32 11.14
N LYS A 229 -15.88 8.25 10.42
CA LYS A 229 -14.47 8.09 10.00
C LYS A 229 -13.47 8.25 11.15
N THR A 230 -13.84 8.99 12.19
CA THR A 230 -13.03 9.08 13.41
C THR A 230 -13.12 7.78 14.19
N GLU A 231 -14.33 7.20 14.31
CA GLU A 231 -14.54 5.88 14.93
C GLU A 231 -13.86 4.75 14.17
N GLU A 232 -13.84 4.77 12.82
CA GLU A 232 -13.10 3.77 12.03
C GLU A 232 -11.58 3.89 12.21
N LEU A 233 -11.07 5.10 12.45
CA LEU A 233 -9.65 5.36 12.64
C LEU A 233 -9.13 4.93 14.02
N HIS A 234 -9.97 5.03 15.06
CA HIS A 234 -9.63 4.72 16.47
C HIS A 234 -9.74 3.23 16.78
#